data_AF-A0A528JHM3-F1
#
_entry.id   AF-A0A528JHM3-F1
#
_cell.length_a   1.000
_cell.length_b   1.000
_cell.length_c   1.000
_cell.angle_alpha   90.00
_cell.angle_beta   90.00
_cell.angle_gamma   90.00
#
_symmetry.space_group_name_H-M   'P 1'
#
loop_
_entity.id
_entity.type
_entity.pdbx_description
1 polymer ?
#
loop_
_entity_poly.entity_id
_entity_poly.type
_entity_poly.pdbx_seq_one_letter_code
_entity_poly.pdbx_strand_id
1 'polypeptide(L)'
;MDVLRITFVDGFCGGGAYSDRGTTVEGSPLVLLGAVEKARMALNEGRTKPINIDAQFYFVDSDQTAVDALRENLANAGHLTRLGQDIHLTRAPFQRAFPDIKAAIKARTRGNVGRSVFVLDQKGYTDAPLPLVKDILESFSGCEVILTFAVGWLIDYLSDKPQTLKAVAPLGLSEGQIREYLQLKDQRGGRIVIERLLQQHIRRETGATFSSPFFIRSVEANKDLWIIHLSNHVTARNVMVEGHWLIKNNSLHFGSGDFEMMGFDPHLDPASTPDFWFGDYEQELMRERLKDGVLKRLRDRYASESVEYLRFLREAANETPARLADFD
;
A
#
# COMPACT_ATOMS: atom_id res chain seq x y z
N MET A 1 -3.88 -2.26 -32.67
CA MET A 1 -3.92 -1.25 -31.60
C MET A 1 -3.42 -1.92 -30.35
N ASP A 2 -2.37 -1.39 -29.73
CA ASP A 2 -1.83 -2.02 -28.52
C ASP A 2 -2.80 -1.78 -27.36
N VAL A 3 -3.01 -2.82 -26.55
CA VAL A 3 -3.99 -2.79 -25.45
C VAL A 3 -3.28 -3.09 -24.14
N LEU A 4 -3.37 -2.14 -23.21
CA LEU A 4 -2.98 -2.32 -21.83
C LEU A 4 -4.22 -2.64 -21.01
N ARG A 5 -4.30 -3.89 -20.52
CA ARG A 5 -5.38 -4.33 -19.63
C ARG A 5 -4.99 -4.10 -18.18
N ILE A 6 -5.89 -3.49 -17.44
CA ILE A 6 -5.76 -3.26 -16.00
C ILE A 6 -7.13 -3.37 -15.32
N THR A 7 -7.15 -3.79 -14.07
CA THR A 7 -8.37 -3.80 -13.25
C THR A 7 -8.15 -3.03 -11.97
N PHE A 8 -9.07 -2.13 -11.64
CA PHE A 8 -9.12 -1.43 -10.37
C PHE A 8 -10.24 -2.00 -9.54
N VAL A 9 -9.95 -2.29 -8.27
CA VAL A 9 -10.92 -2.82 -7.32
C VAL A 9 -10.89 -1.92 -6.11
N ASP A 10 -12.02 -1.28 -5.81
CA ASP A 10 -12.23 -0.59 -4.55
C ASP A 10 -13.12 -1.47 -3.67
N GLY A 11 -12.54 -2.01 -2.61
CA GLY A 11 -13.24 -2.95 -1.72
C GLY A 11 -14.21 -2.28 -0.75
N PHE A 12 -14.12 -0.96 -0.57
CA PHE A 12 -14.87 -0.18 0.41
C PHE A 12 -15.19 1.20 -0.16
N CYS A 13 -15.90 1.23 -1.28
CA CYS A 13 -15.94 2.41 -2.15
C CYS A 13 -16.72 3.61 -1.61
N GLY A 14 -17.57 3.42 -0.59
CA GLY A 14 -18.40 4.48 -0.04
C GLY A 14 -19.28 5.15 -1.09
N GLY A 15 -19.65 6.40 -0.83
CA GLY A 15 -20.45 7.23 -1.75
C GLY A 15 -19.65 7.84 -2.90
N GLY A 16 -18.34 7.66 -2.96
CA GLY A 16 -17.48 8.20 -4.02
C GLY A 16 -17.21 9.71 -4.00
N ALA A 17 -17.85 10.48 -3.12
CA ALA A 17 -17.56 11.89 -2.88
C ALA A 17 -17.97 12.27 -1.45
N TYR A 18 -17.26 13.24 -0.86
CA TYR A 18 -17.42 13.68 0.52
C TYR A 18 -17.50 15.19 0.60
N SER A 19 -18.22 15.71 1.59
CA SER A 19 -18.21 17.14 1.92
C SER A 19 -17.13 17.39 2.96
N ASP A 20 -16.13 18.20 2.61
CA ASP A 20 -15.13 18.72 3.52
C ASP A 20 -15.22 20.25 3.58
N ARG A 21 -15.63 20.78 4.73
CA ARG A 21 -15.79 22.23 4.98
C ARG A 21 -16.58 22.97 3.88
N GLY A 22 -17.60 22.31 3.33
CA GLY A 22 -18.47 22.86 2.27
C GLY A 22 -17.92 22.69 0.86
N THR A 23 -16.77 22.05 0.69
CA THR A 23 -16.21 21.67 -0.61
C THR A 23 -16.42 20.18 -0.84
N THR A 24 -16.83 19.81 -2.05
CA THR A 24 -16.90 18.40 -2.43
C THR A 24 -15.51 17.89 -2.78
N VAL A 25 -15.09 16.82 -2.12
CA VAL A 25 -13.84 16.09 -2.37
C VAL A 25 -14.18 14.73 -2.97
N GLU A 26 -13.48 14.36 -4.04
CA GLU A 26 -13.66 13.07 -4.70
C GLU A 26 -13.13 11.93 -3.82
N GLY A 27 -13.92 10.85 -3.72
CA GLY A 27 -13.51 9.59 -3.13
C GLY A 27 -12.77 8.69 -4.12
N SER A 28 -12.24 7.57 -3.63
CA SER A 28 -11.44 6.63 -4.41
C SER A 28 -12.05 6.20 -5.75
N PRO A 29 -13.37 5.94 -5.90
CA PRO A 29 -13.94 5.58 -7.20
C PRO A 29 -13.72 6.64 -8.28
N LEU A 30 -14.01 7.91 -7.97
CA LEU A 30 -13.86 9.02 -8.91
C LEU A 30 -12.39 9.35 -9.16
N VAL A 31 -11.55 9.30 -8.11
CA VAL A 31 -10.10 9.47 -8.23
C VAL A 31 -9.49 8.43 -9.17
N LEU A 32 -9.87 7.16 -9.05
CA LEU A 32 -9.37 6.07 -9.91
C LEU A 32 -9.79 6.27 -11.36
N LEU A 33 -11.04 6.65 -11.61
CA LEU A 33 -11.53 6.96 -12.96
C LEU A 33 -10.75 8.12 -13.58
N GLY A 34 -10.59 9.22 -12.83
CA GLY A 34 -9.81 10.38 -13.26
C GLY A 34 -8.34 10.06 -13.50
N ALA A 35 -7.73 9.19 -12.68
CA ALA A 35 -6.35 8.75 -12.86
C ALA A 35 -6.15 7.98 -14.17
N VAL A 36 -7.09 7.09 -14.52
CA VAL A 36 -7.03 6.35 -15.80
C VAL A 36 -7.18 7.28 -17.00
N GLU A 37 -8.05 8.28 -16.94
CA GLU A 37 -8.18 9.25 -18.05
C GLU A 37 -6.92 10.12 -18.20
N LYS A 38 -6.35 10.59 -17.09
CA LYS A 38 -5.05 11.30 -17.11
C LYS A 38 -3.95 10.43 -17.68
N ALA A 39 -3.87 9.17 -17.26
CA ALA A 39 -2.89 8.22 -17.78
C ALA A 39 -3.09 7.94 -19.28
N ARG A 40 -4.35 7.85 -19.74
CA ARG A 40 -4.68 7.67 -21.16
C ARG A 40 -4.21 8.85 -22.00
N MET A 41 -4.42 10.08 -21.53
CA MET A 41 -3.94 11.30 -22.18
C MET A 41 -2.41 11.32 -22.26
N ALA A 42 -1.74 11.18 -21.10
CA ALA A 42 -0.29 11.22 -21.02
C ALA A 42 0.39 10.11 -21.87
N LEU A 43 -0.15 8.90 -21.83
CA LEU A 43 0.39 7.76 -22.59
C LEU A 43 0.32 7.98 -24.11
N ASN A 44 -0.65 8.77 -24.58
CA ASN A 44 -0.93 8.95 -26.00
C ASN A 44 -0.45 10.29 -26.56
N GLU A 45 0.12 11.15 -25.73
CA GLU A 45 0.70 12.41 -26.15
C GLU A 45 1.79 12.18 -27.22
N GLY A 46 1.67 12.86 -28.37
CA GLY A 46 2.62 12.77 -29.47
C GLY A 46 2.65 11.42 -30.22
N ARG A 47 1.76 10.46 -29.91
CA ARG A 47 1.74 9.16 -30.58
C ARG A 47 0.92 9.17 -31.87
N THR A 48 1.51 8.63 -32.93
CA THR A 48 0.81 8.37 -34.21
C THR A 48 -0.10 7.15 -34.14
N LYS A 49 0.22 6.17 -33.29
CA LYS A 49 -0.60 4.99 -33.00
C LYS A 49 -0.97 4.97 -31.52
N PRO A 50 -2.23 5.30 -31.17
CA PRO A 50 -2.68 5.30 -29.79
C PRO A 50 -2.65 3.91 -29.15
N ILE A 51 -2.26 3.85 -27.88
CA ILE A 51 -2.40 2.71 -27.00
C ILE A 51 -3.73 2.85 -26.26
N ASN A 52 -4.55 1.79 -26.30
CA ASN A 52 -5.78 1.74 -25.53
C ASN A 52 -5.52 1.19 -24.12
N ILE A 53 -5.99 1.90 -23.09
CA ILE A 53 -6.10 1.38 -21.73
C ILE A 53 -7.48 0.74 -21.57
N ASP A 54 -7.55 -0.59 -21.53
CA ASP A 54 -8.73 -1.39 -21.24
C ASP A 54 -8.83 -1.61 -19.73
N ALA A 55 -9.35 -0.60 -19.05
CA ALA A 55 -9.56 -0.59 -17.60
C ALA A 55 -10.93 -1.19 -17.25
N GLN A 56 -11.00 -1.96 -16.17
CA GLN A 56 -12.26 -2.33 -15.51
C GLN A 56 -12.22 -1.86 -14.07
N PHE A 57 -13.36 -1.44 -13.55
CA PHE A 57 -13.53 -0.91 -12.21
C PHE A 57 -14.57 -1.73 -11.48
N TYR A 58 -14.21 -2.25 -10.32
CA TYR A 58 -15.11 -2.95 -9.41
C TYR A 58 -15.20 -2.16 -8.12
N PHE A 59 -16.35 -1.56 -7.87
CA PHE A 59 -16.60 -0.78 -6.66
C PHE A 59 -17.57 -1.56 -5.77
N VAL A 60 -17.11 -1.90 -4.58
CA VAL A 60 -17.82 -2.76 -3.63
C VAL A 60 -18.07 -1.99 -2.34
N ASP A 61 -19.31 -2.03 -1.85
CA ASP A 61 -19.64 -1.61 -0.50
C ASP A 61 -20.79 -2.46 0.05
N SER A 62 -20.83 -2.62 1.37
CA SER A 62 -21.91 -3.35 2.03
C SER A 62 -23.15 -2.48 2.29
N ASP A 63 -22.96 -1.15 2.36
CA ASP A 63 -24.01 -0.18 2.63
C ASP A 63 -24.74 0.21 1.34
N GLN A 64 -26.07 0.01 1.34
CA GLN A 64 -26.93 0.39 0.22
C GLN A 64 -26.92 1.91 -0.01
N THR A 65 -26.92 2.71 1.05
CA THR A 65 -26.94 4.17 0.94
C THR A 65 -25.65 4.68 0.30
N ALA A 66 -24.51 4.09 0.65
CA ALA A 66 -23.23 4.39 0.01
C ALA A 66 -23.24 4.04 -1.49
N VAL A 67 -23.69 2.83 -1.86
CA VAL A 67 -23.75 2.39 -3.26
C VAL A 67 -24.69 3.26 -4.10
N ASP A 68 -25.85 3.65 -3.55
CA ASP A 68 -26.80 4.52 -4.24
C ASP A 68 -26.22 5.93 -4.45
N ALA A 69 -25.58 6.49 -3.42
CA ALA A 69 -24.89 7.78 -3.53
C ALA A 69 -23.74 7.73 -4.56
N LEU A 70 -22.96 6.64 -4.59
CA LEU A 70 -21.91 6.45 -5.60
C LEU A 70 -22.49 6.39 -7.01
N ARG A 71 -23.62 5.71 -7.19
CA ARG A 71 -24.31 5.66 -8.50
C ARG A 71 -24.72 7.06 -8.96
N GLU A 72 -25.28 7.87 -8.08
CA GLU A 72 -25.65 9.26 -8.37
C GLU A 72 -24.42 10.11 -8.72
N ASN A 73 -23.34 10.02 -7.93
CA ASN A 73 -22.10 10.74 -8.16
C ASN A 73 -21.44 10.35 -9.49
N LEU A 74 -21.45 9.06 -9.84
CA LEU A 74 -21.00 8.58 -11.16
C LEU A 74 -21.87 9.12 -12.28
N ALA A 75 -23.18 9.23 -12.08
CA ALA A 75 -24.07 9.81 -13.08
C ALA A 75 -23.80 11.29 -13.30
N ASN A 76 -23.63 12.05 -12.21
CA ASN A 76 -23.28 13.47 -12.23
C ASN A 76 -21.92 13.72 -12.89
N ALA A 77 -20.95 12.80 -12.72
CA ALA A 77 -19.66 12.83 -13.39
C ALA A 77 -19.69 12.34 -14.86
N GLY A 78 -20.87 11.99 -15.40
CA GLY A 78 -21.02 11.56 -16.79
C GLY A 78 -20.65 10.10 -17.07
N HIS A 79 -20.58 9.25 -16.04
CA HIS A 79 -20.19 7.84 -16.15
C HIS A 79 -21.38 6.86 -16.13
N LEU A 80 -22.62 7.35 -16.21
CA LEU A 80 -23.82 6.51 -16.14
C LEU A 80 -23.85 5.41 -17.24
N THR A 81 -23.39 5.72 -18.45
CA THR A 81 -23.39 4.79 -19.60
C THR A 81 -22.34 3.69 -19.49
N ARG A 82 -21.36 3.84 -18.59
CA ARG A 82 -20.27 2.89 -18.33
C ARG A 82 -20.63 1.82 -17.31
N LEU A 83 -21.70 2.06 -16.53
CA LEU A 83 -22.19 1.10 -15.55
C LEU A 83 -22.61 -0.23 -16.21
N GLY A 84 -22.12 -1.33 -15.66
CA GLY A 84 -22.34 -2.68 -16.18
C GLY A 84 -21.48 -3.05 -17.40
N GLN A 85 -20.67 -2.11 -17.92
CA GLN A 85 -19.75 -2.38 -19.02
C GLN A 85 -18.32 -2.51 -18.49
N ASP A 86 -17.73 -1.39 -18.09
CA ASP A 86 -16.40 -1.32 -17.50
C ASP A 86 -16.40 -0.82 -16.06
N ILE A 87 -17.53 -0.29 -15.56
CA ILE A 87 -17.75 0.04 -14.15
C ILE A 87 -18.80 -0.89 -13.56
N HIS A 88 -18.42 -1.65 -12.53
CA HIS A 88 -19.26 -2.62 -11.86
C HIS A 88 -19.48 -2.21 -10.41
N LEU A 89 -20.74 -1.98 -10.03
CA LEU A 89 -21.14 -1.69 -8.65
C LEU A 89 -21.68 -2.96 -8.01
N THR A 90 -21.16 -3.34 -6.84
CA THR A 90 -21.62 -4.52 -6.11
C THR A 90 -21.94 -4.16 -4.67
N ARG A 91 -23.19 -4.43 -4.25
CA ARG A 91 -23.58 -4.35 -2.84
C ARG A 91 -23.28 -5.67 -2.14
N ALA A 92 -22.14 -5.75 -1.47
CA ALA A 92 -21.77 -6.86 -0.61
C ALA A 92 -20.56 -6.48 0.27
N PRO A 93 -20.32 -7.16 1.39
CA PRO A 93 -19.01 -7.21 1.99
C PRO A 93 -17.97 -7.68 0.97
N PHE A 94 -16.79 -7.06 0.98
CA PHE A 94 -15.74 -7.32 0.00
C PHE A 94 -15.36 -8.80 -0.10
N GLN A 95 -15.27 -9.50 1.02
CA GLN A 95 -14.91 -10.92 1.05
C GLN A 95 -15.92 -11.80 0.29
N ARG A 96 -17.19 -11.38 0.21
CA ARG A 96 -18.23 -12.08 -0.56
C ARG A 96 -18.18 -11.74 -2.05
N ALA A 97 -17.81 -10.52 -2.41
CA ALA A 97 -17.68 -10.08 -3.81
C ALA A 97 -16.38 -10.56 -4.47
N PHE A 98 -15.31 -10.73 -3.68
CA PHE A 98 -13.98 -11.02 -4.18
C PHE A 98 -13.87 -12.28 -5.08
N PRO A 99 -14.51 -13.43 -4.77
CA PRO A 99 -14.44 -14.60 -5.65
C PRO A 99 -14.88 -14.32 -7.09
N ASP A 100 -15.94 -13.55 -7.29
CA ASP A 100 -16.46 -13.20 -8.62
C ASP A 100 -15.54 -12.21 -9.33
N ILE A 101 -15.04 -11.19 -8.61
CA ILE A 101 -14.05 -10.23 -9.13
C ILE A 101 -12.77 -10.96 -9.56
N LYS A 102 -12.28 -11.88 -8.72
CA LYS A 102 -11.13 -12.72 -9.00
C LYS A 102 -11.34 -13.56 -10.26
N ALA A 103 -12.51 -14.17 -10.42
CA ALA A 103 -12.85 -14.93 -11.63
C ALA A 103 -12.86 -14.03 -12.87
N ALA A 104 -13.42 -12.83 -12.78
CA ALA A 104 -13.44 -11.87 -13.89
C ALA A 104 -12.03 -11.39 -14.29
N ILE A 105 -11.15 -11.11 -13.32
CA ILE A 105 -9.74 -10.76 -13.58
C ILE A 105 -9.01 -11.93 -14.26
N LYS A 106 -9.23 -13.17 -13.80
CA LYS A 106 -8.64 -14.37 -14.43
C LYS A 106 -9.11 -14.54 -15.87
N ALA A 107 -10.40 -14.33 -16.15
CA ALA A 107 -10.96 -14.47 -17.49
C ALA A 107 -10.34 -13.50 -18.52
N ARG A 108 -9.90 -12.32 -18.09
CA ARG A 108 -9.28 -11.30 -18.97
C ARG A 108 -7.76 -11.35 -19.04
N THR A 109 -7.10 -12.22 -18.27
CA THR A 109 -5.63 -12.24 -18.15
C THR A 109 -5.02 -13.56 -18.64
N ARG A 110 -3.78 -13.48 -19.14
CA ARG A 110 -2.99 -14.64 -19.54
C ARG A 110 -1.86 -14.85 -18.54
N GLY A 111 -1.53 -16.12 -18.26
CA GLY A 111 -0.37 -16.49 -17.44
C GLY A 111 -0.38 -15.93 -16.02
N ASN A 112 -1.56 -15.73 -15.41
CA ASN A 112 -1.74 -15.20 -14.05
C ASN A 112 -1.06 -13.83 -13.82
N VAL A 113 -0.85 -13.02 -14.86
CA VAL A 113 -0.32 -11.66 -14.68
C VAL A 113 -1.33 -10.81 -13.93
N GLY A 114 -2.60 -10.81 -14.35
CA GLY A 114 -3.67 -10.21 -13.54
C GLY A 114 -3.42 -8.75 -13.14
N ARG A 115 -2.93 -7.87 -14.04
CA ARG A 115 -2.58 -6.48 -13.69
C ARG A 115 -3.76 -5.80 -13.01
N SER A 116 -3.62 -5.53 -11.71
CA SER A 116 -4.72 -5.02 -10.92
C SER A 116 -4.25 -4.23 -9.71
N VAL A 117 -5.05 -3.24 -9.32
CA VAL A 117 -4.81 -2.42 -8.13
C VAL A 117 -6.04 -2.57 -7.24
N PHE A 118 -5.83 -3.06 -6.03
CA PHE A 118 -6.86 -3.20 -5.00
C PHE A 118 -6.69 -2.08 -3.97
N VAL A 119 -7.67 -1.19 -3.87
CA VAL A 119 -7.76 -0.18 -2.81
C VAL A 119 -8.68 -0.75 -1.73
N LEU A 120 -8.10 -1.05 -0.57
CA LEU A 120 -8.76 -1.66 0.57
C LEU A 120 -8.75 -0.67 1.74
N ASP A 121 -9.63 0.33 1.64
CA ASP A 121 -9.82 1.38 2.66
C ASP A 121 -10.85 0.96 3.72
N GLN A 122 -10.56 -0.13 4.43
CA GLN A 122 -11.49 -0.67 5.43
C GLN A 122 -11.58 0.23 6.68
N LYS A 123 -12.70 0.14 7.38
CA LYS A 123 -12.82 0.65 8.75
C LYS A 123 -12.41 -0.43 9.75
N GLY A 124 -11.31 -0.22 10.48
CA GLY A 124 -10.81 -1.18 11.46
C GLY A 124 -9.93 -2.25 10.83
N TYR A 125 -10.09 -3.51 11.23
CA TYR A 125 -9.15 -4.59 10.87
C TYR A 125 -9.80 -5.89 10.37
N THR A 126 -11.14 -5.96 10.35
CA THR A 126 -11.87 -7.22 10.14
C THR A 126 -12.26 -7.46 8.69
N ASP A 127 -12.35 -6.40 7.89
CA ASP A 127 -13.07 -6.44 6.63
C ASP A 127 -12.14 -6.72 5.43
N ALA A 128 -10.86 -6.39 5.57
CA ALA A 128 -9.77 -6.88 4.73
C ALA A 128 -8.76 -7.68 5.57
N PRO A 129 -9.10 -8.95 5.90
CA PRO A 129 -8.22 -9.82 6.67
C PRO A 129 -6.96 -10.17 5.86
N LEU A 130 -5.81 -10.33 6.52
CA LEU A 130 -4.54 -10.60 5.81
C LEU A 130 -4.57 -11.87 4.91
N PRO A 131 -5.27 -12.96 5.27
CA PRO A 131 -5.46 -14.10 4.36
C PRO A 131 -6.13 -13.76 3.04
N LEU A 132 -7.04 -12.77 3.01
CA LEU A 132 -7.66 -12.31 1.76
C LEU A 132 -6.66 -11.53 0.90
N VAL A 133 -5.87 -10.66 1.53
CA VAL A 133 -4.80 -9.91 0.86
C VAL A 133 -3.74 -10.87 0.30
N LYS A 134 -3.40 -11.92 1.05
CA LYS A 134 -2.56 -13.01 0.58
C LYS A 134 -3.13 -13.67 -0.67
N ASP A 135 -4.42 -14.05 -0.64
CA ASP A 135 -5.06 -14.69 -1.79
C ASP A 135 -5.05 -13.76 -3.04
N ILE A 136 -5.22 -12.45 -2.87
CA ILE A 136 -5.06 -11.46 -3.95
C ILE A 136 -3.65 -11.56 -4.56
N LEU A 137 -2.61 -11.42 -3.73
CA LEU A 137 -1.21 -11.37 -4.15
C LEU A 137 -0.72 -12.70 -4.76
N GLU A 138 -1.20 -13.83 -4.27
CA GLU A 138 -0.89 -15.16 -4.81
C GLU A 138 -1.63 -15.44 -6.13
N SER A 139 -2.81 -14.83 -6.33
CA SER A 139 -3.61 -15.06 -7.52
C SER A 139 -3.11 -14.31 -8.75
N PHE A 140 -2.44 -13.17 -8.55
CA PHE A 140 -2.07 -12.25 -9.62
C PHE A 140 -0.66 -11.71 -9.41
N SER A 141 0.28 -12.12 -10.26
CA SER A 141 1.69 -11.71 -10.14
C SER A 141 1.93 -10.22 -10.38
N GLY A 142 1.03 -9.55 -11.13
CA GLY A 142 1.05 -8.12 -11.41
C GLY A 142 0.01 -7.33 -10.62
N CYS A 143 -0.48 -7.84 -9.50
CA CYS A 143 -1.36 -7.06 -8.64
C CYS A 143 -0.61 -6.24 -7.59
N GLU A 144 -1.29 -5.21 -7.14
CA GLU A 144 -0.88 -4.30 -6.07
C GLU A 144 -2.06 -4.10 -5.13
N VAL A 145 -1.77 -4.00 -3.84
CA VAL A 145 -2.78 -3.74 -2.80
C VAL A 145 -2.37 -2.48 -2.04
N ILE A 146 -3.29 -1.53 -1.93
CA ILE A 146 -3.20 -0.34 -1.09
C ILE A 146 -4.16 -0.58 0.07
N LEU A 147 -3.61 -0.79 1.26
CA LEU A 147 -4.36 -1.15 2.46
C LEU A 147 -4.30 -0.01 3.48
N THR A 148 -5.46 0.53 3.85
CA THR A 148 -5.54 1.44 5.00
C THR A 148 -5.50 0.63 6.29
N PHE A 149 -4.65 1.05 7.22
CA PHE A 149 -4.40 0.34 8.47
C PHE A 149 -4.26 1.33 9.63
N ALA A 150 -5.17 1.23 10.59
CA ALA A 150 -5.27 2.15 11.72
C ALA A 150 -4.23 1.87 12.83
N VAL A 151 -2.94 1.81 12.50
CA VAL A 151 -1.86 1.32 13.39
C VAL A 151 -1.89 1.95 14.78
N GLY A 152 -2.13 3.26 14.88
CA GLY A 152 -2.11 3.93 16.17
C GLY A 152 -3.22 3.43 17.10
N TRP A 153 -4.41 3.22 16.56
CA TRP A 153 -5.52 2.66 17.31
C TRP A 153 -5.26 1.21 17.73
N LEU A 154 -4.63 0.41 16.87
CA LEU A 154 -4.26 -0.95 17.21
C LEU A 154 -3.36 -0.98 18.44
N ILE A 155 -2.25 -0.24 18.39
CA ILE A 155 -1.26 -0.20 19.49
C ILE A 155 -1.91 0.31 20.78
N ASP A 156 -2.75 1.35 20.69
CA ASP A 156 -3.43 1.92 21.85
C ASP A 156 -4.39 0.91 22.50
N TYR A 157 -5.11 0.10 21.71
CA TYR A 157 -6.11 -0.86 22.19
C TYR A 157 -5.61 -2.29 22.41
N LEU A 158 -4.35 -2.60 22.07
CA LEU A 158 -3.75 -3.90 22.38
C LEU A 158 -3.90 -4.21 23.88
N SER A 159 -4.40 -5.40 24.18
CA SER A 159 -4.55 -5.97 25.53
C SER A 159 -4.62 -7.49 25.43
N ASP A 160 -4.37 -8.18 26.54
CA ASP A 160 -4.45 -9.63 26.69
C ASP A 160 -5.89 -10.13 26.94
N LYS A 161 -6.88 -9.23 26.94
CA LYS A 161 -8.28 -9.59 27.15
C LYS A 161 -8.82 -10.41 25.97
N PRO A 162 -9.61 -11.46 26.21
CA PRO A 162 -10.16 -12.31 25.14
C PRO A 162 -10.92 -11.54 24.04
N GLN A 163 -11.57 -10.43 24.39
CA GLN A 163 -12.28 -9.56 23.46
C GLN A 163 -11.32 -8.89 22.45
N THR A 164 -10.18 -8.37 22.92
CA THR A 164 -9.16 -7.78 22.05
C THR A 164 -8.52 -8.84 21.16
N LEU A 165 -8.18 -10.00 21.72
CA LEU A 165 -7.62 -11.13 20.96
C LEU A 165 -8.54 -11.53 19.80
N LYS A 166 -9.85 -11.61 20.05
CA LYS A 166 -10.85 -11.89 19.01
C LYS A 166 -10.93 -10.79 17.94
N ALA A 167 -10.83 -9.52 18.34
CA ALA A 167 -10.92 -8.38 17.42
C ALA A 167 -9.71 -8.28 16.49
N VAL A 168 -8.52 -8.68 16.94
CA VAL A 168 -7.27 -8.64 16.16
C VAL A 168 -6.94 -9.97 15.47
N ALA A 169 -7.75 -11.02 15.67
CA ALA A 169 -7.57 -12.32 15.02
C ALA A 169 -7.43 -12.25 13.48
N PRO A 170 -8.15 -11.38 12.76
CA PRO A 170 -7.96 -11.19 11.31
C PRO A 170 -6.57 -10.75 10.89
N LEU A 171 -5.78 -10.20 11.82
CA LEU A 171 -4.39 -9.80 11.59
C LEU A 171 -3.43 -10.98 11.65
N GLY A 172 -3.83 -12.14 12.18
CA GLY A 172 -2.94 -13.31 12.30
C GLY A 172 -1.89 -13.18 13.41
N LEU A 173 -2.07 -12.24 14.35
CA LEU A 173 -1.17 -12.07 15.49
C LEU A 173 -1.34 -13.21 16.50
N SER A 174 -0.25 -13.88 16.85
CA SER A 174 -0.24 -14.87 17.93
C SER A 174 -0.35 -14.21 19.30
N GLU A 175 -0.84 -14.94 20.30
CA GLU A 175 -0.86 -14.46 21.70
C GLU A 175 0.54 -14.12 22.21
N GLY A 176 1.57 -14.84 21.76
CA GLY A 176 2.97 -14.57 22.09
C GLY A 176 3.41 -13.18 21.60
N GLN A 177 3.13 -12.86 20.33
CA GLN A 177 3.42 -11.55 19.75
C GLN A 177 2.64 -10.44 20.46
N ILE A 178 1.38 -10.68 20.83
CA ILE A 178 0.57 -9.68 21.55
C ILE A 178 1.18 -9.40 22.92
N ARG A 179 1.63 -10.43 23.66
CA ARG A 179 2.33 -10.25 24.94
C ARG A 179 3.64 -9.49 24.78
N GLU A 180 4.42 -9.79 23.75
CA GLU A 180 5.65 -9.05 23.41
C GLU A 180 5.35 -7.57 23.14
N TYR A 181 4.34 -7.26 22.33
CA TYR A 181 3.96 -5.88 22.02
C TYR A 181 3.49 -5.12 23.27
N LEU A 182 2.77 -5.78 24.18
CA LEU A 182 2.37 -5.17 25.45
C LEU A 182 3.58 -4.81 26.32
N GLN A 183 4.60 -5.68 26.39
CA GLN A 183 5.83 -5.39 27.13
C GLN A 183 6.64 -4.24 26.51
N LEU A 184 6.66 -4.15 25.18
CA LEU A 184 7.34 -3.07 24.45
C LEU A 184 6.60 -1.74 24.60
N LYS A 185 5.27 -1.75 24.65
CA LYS A 185 4.44 -0.53 24.69
C LYS A 185 4.80 0.40 25.85
N ASP A 186 5.18 -0.16 27.00
CA ASP A 186 5.54 0.59 28.20
C ASP A 186 7.00 1.09 28.21
N GLN A 187 7.79 0.72 27.19
CA GLN A 187 9.20 1.12 27.07
C GLN A 187 9.35 2.39 26.23
N ARG A 188 10.38 3.19 26.54
CA ARG A 188 10.74 4.37 25.74
C ARG A 188 11.10 3.94 24.32
N GLY A 189 10.42 4.49 23.31
CA GLY A 189 10.62 4.13 21.90
C GLY A 189 9.94 2.82 21.47
N GLY A 190 9.25 2.13 22.37
CA GLY A 190 8.64 0.83 22.09
C GLY A 190 7.57 0.85 21.01
N ARG A 191 6.86 1.98 20.83
CA ARG A 191 5.89 2.14 19.73
C ARG A 191 6.54 1.97 18.35
N ILE A 192 7.72 2.55 18.14
CA ILE A 192 8.47 2.43 16.88
C ILE A 192 8.84 0.97 16.61
N VAL A 193 9.23 0.24 17.67
CA VAL A 193 9.54 -1.19 17.57
C VAL A 193 8.30 -1.99 17.20
N ILE A 194 7.15 -1.75 17.87
CA ILE A 194 5.89 -2.44 17.57
C ILE A 194 5.45 -2.16 16.13
N GLU A 195 5.55 -0.93 15.67
CA GLU A 195 5.27 -0.54 14.29
C GLU A 195 6.14 -1.34 13.31
N ARG A 196 7.47 -1.37 13.49
CA ARG A 196 8.37 -2.18 12.64
C ARG A 196 7.99 -3.67 12.65
N LEU A 197 7.70 -4.24 13.81
CA LEU A 197 7.29 -5.65 13.93
C LEU A 197 5.96 -5.92 13.24
N LEU A 198 4.99 -5.00 13.34
CA LEU A 198 3.70 -5.08 12.65
C LEU A 198 3.87 -5.00 11.13
N GLN A 199 4.70 -4.09 10.62
CA GLN A 199 4.97 -3.98 9.19
C GLN A 199 5.57 -5.28 8.64
N GLN A 200 6.56 -5.85 9.34
CA GLN A 200 7.16 -7.13 8.99
C GLN A 200 6.16 -8.28 9.03
N HIS A 201 5.31 -8.29 10.07
CA HIS A 201 4.25 -9.27 10.21
C HIS A 201 3.27 -9.20 9.04
N ILE A 202 2.75 -8.02 8.70
CA ILE A 202 1.83 -7.82 7.58
C ILE A 202 2.45 -8.30 6.27
N ARG A 203 3.70 -7.91 5.98
CA ARG A 203 4.40 -8.37 4.77
C ARG A 203 4.53 -9.90 4.72
N ARG A 204 4.89 -10.52 5.85
CA ARG A 204 5.04 -11.99 5.94
C ARG A 204 3.71 -12.71 5.76
N GLU A 205 2.66 -12.30 6.47
CA GLU A 205 1.35 -12.96 6.42
C GLU A 205 0.67 -12.77 5.06
N THR A 206 0.88 -11.64 4.40
CA THR A 206 0.35 -11.39 3.05
C THR A 206 1.18 -12.01 1.93
N GLY A 207 2.42 -12.43 2.22
CA GLY A 207 3.34 -12.96 1.21
C GLY A 207 3.86 -11.92 0.21
N ALA A 208 3.64 -10.63 0.48
CA ALA A 208 4.09 -9.55 -0.41
C ALA A 208 5.62 -9.52 -0.52
N THR A 209 6.13 -9.46 -1.75
CA THR A 209 7.58 -9.30 -1.95
C THR A 209 8.04 -7.92 -1.49
N PHE A 210 7.27 -6.88 -1.79
CA PHE A 210 7.55 -5.49 -1.43
C PHE A 210 6.45 -4.87 -0.57
N SER A 211 6.85 -3.98 0.34
CA SER A 211 5.93 -3.24 1.21
C SER A 211 6.42 -1.79 1.39
N SER A 212 5.51 -0.83 1.20
CA SER A 212 5.80 0.61 1.35
C SER A 212 4.70 1.28 2.19
N PRO A 213 4.90 1.47 3.51
CA PRO A 213 3.98 2.21 4.37
C PRO A 213 4.08 3.73 4.17
N PHE A 214 2.94 4.40 4.20
CA PHE A 214 2.79 5.85 4.24
C PHE A 214 2.14 6.22 5.56
N PHE A 215 2.85 7.02 6.37
CA PHE A 215 2.30 7.55 7.60
C PHE A 215 1.46 8.79 7.29
N ILE A 216 0.17 8.71 7.62
CA ILE A 216 -0.74 9.84 7.60
C ILE A 216 -0.96 10.24 9.05
N ARG A 217 -0.46 11.42 9.42
CA ARG A 217 -0.72 12.02 10.73
C ARG A 217 -1.81 13.07 10.57
N SER A 218 -2.97 12.81 11.17
CA SER A 218 -4.00 13.83 11.29
C SER A 218 -3.63 14.77 12.44
N VAL A 219 -3.44 16.06 12.12
CA VAL A 219 -3.18 17.12 13.12
C VAL A 219 -4.37 17.26 14.08
N GLU A 220 -5.59 17.01 13.61
CA GLU A 220 -6.82 17.19 14.39
C GLU A 220 -7.19 15.94 15.21
N ALA A 221 -6.97 14.74 14.67
CA ALA A 221 -7.35 13.50 15.36
C ALA A 221 -6.25 12.98 16.31
N ASN A 222 -5.01 13.46 16.18
CA ASN A 222 -3.84 12.98 16.94
C ASN A 222 -3.67 11.46 16.88
N LYS A 223 -3.90 10.88 15.69
CA LYS A 223 -3.82 9.43 15.44
C LYS A 223 -3.05 9.16 14.16
N ASP A 224 -2.24 8.12 14.20
CA ASP A 224 -1.45 7.65 13.07
C ASP A 224 -2.25 6.60 12.29
N LEU A 225 -2.44 6.87 11.00
CA LEU A 225 -2.96 5.93 10.02
C LEU A 225 -1.82 5.53 9.09
N TRP A 226 -1.82 4.27 8.68
CA TRP A 226 -0.99 3.79 7.59
C TRP A 226 -1.82 3.61 6.34
N ILE A 227 -1.24 4.03 5.22
CA ILE A 227 -1.54 3.42 3.93
C ILE A 227 -0.37 2.52 3.59
N ILE A 228 -0.60 1.21 3.55
CA ILE A 228 0.42 0.23 3.23
C ILE A 228 0.24 -0.21 1.80
N HIS A 229 1.22 0.06 0.94
CA HIS A 229 1.31 -0.55 -0.37
C HIS A 229 2.00 -1.91 -0.28
N LEU A 230 1.41 -2.93 -0.91
CA LEU A 230 1.91 -4.30 -0.98
C LEU A 230 1.94 -4.74 -2.45
N SER A 231 3.06 -5.29 -2.90
CA SER A 231 3.23 -5.72 -4.29
C SER A 231 4.24 -6.86 -4.42
N ASN A 232 4.22 -7.55 -5.56
CA ASN A 232 5.24 -8.50 -5.98
C ASN A 232 6.22 -7.94 -7.02
N HIS A 233 6.10 -6.66 -7.39
CA HIS A 233 6.91 -6.06 -8.44
C HIS A 233 7.78 -4.89 -7.95
N VAL A 234 9.07 -4.93 -8.27
CA VAL A 234 10.03 -3.91 -7.82
C VAL A 234 9.73 -2.53 -8.40
N THR A 235 9.24 -2.48 -9.66
CA THR A 235 8.82 -1.22 -10.31
C THR A 235 7.68 -0.56 -9.55
N ALA A 236 6.71 -1.33 -9.06
CA ALA A 236 5.60 -0.79 -8.27
C ALA A 236 6.11 -0.15 -6.98
N ARG A 237 6.97 -0.86 -6.23
CA ARG A 237 7.65 -0.27 -5.06
C ARG A 237 8.41 1.00 -5.43
N ASN A 238 9.14 1.00 -6.55
CA ASN A 238 9.93 2.18 -6.96
C ASN A 238 9.04 3.41 -7.19
N VAL A 239 7.89 3.24 -7.85
CA VAL A 239 6.90 4.31 -8.04
C VAL A 239 6.37 4.81 -6.70
N MET A 240 6.12 3.93 -5.72
CA MET A 240 5.69 4.36 -4.39
C MET A 240 6.77 5.18 -3.66
N VAL A 241 8.04 4.81 -3.81
CA VAL A 241 9.15 5.58 -3.24
C VAL A 241 9.32 6.94 -3.92
N GLU A 242 9.15 7.02 -5.24
CA GLU A 242 9.05 8.32 -5.92
C GLU A 242 7.90 9.17 -5.36
N GLY A 243 6.77 8.52 -5.04
CA GLY A 243 5.65 9.14 -4.33
C GLY A 243 6.05 9.75 -2.99
N HIS A 244 6.81 9.03 -2.14
CA HIS A 244 7.32 9.57 -0.87
C HIS A 244 8.17 10.84 -1.08
N TRP A 245 9.08 10.83 -2.04
CA TRP A 245 9.91 11.98 -2.38
C TRP A 245 9.10 13.16 -2.97
N LEU A 246 8.00 12.87 -3.66
CA LEU A 246 7.12 13.92 -4.21
C LEU A 246 6.32 14.62 -3.10
N ILE A 247 5.80 13.86 -2.14
CA ILE A 247 5.00 14.40 -1.03
C ILE A 247 5.84 14.95 0.12
N LYS A 248 7.14 14.61 0.18
CA LYS A 248 8.14 15.07 1.16
C LYS A 248 7.62 14.97 2.60
N ASN A 249 7.71 16.07 3.35
CA ASN A 249 7.40 16.24 4.78
C ASN A 249 5.95 15.88 5.20
N ASN A 250 5.14 15.33 4.29
CA ASN A 250 3.81 14.80 4.60
C ASN A 250 3.82 13.30 4.96
N SER A 251 4.96 12.60 4.80
CA SER A 251 5.14 11.23 5.28
C SER A 251 6.37 11.12 6.18
N LEU A 252 6.15 10.67 7.42
CA LEU A 252 7.22 10.41 8.40
C LEU A 252 7.65 8.95 8.32
N HIS A 253 8.96 8.68 8.28
CA HIS A 253 9.52 7.35 8.47
C HIS A 253 10.63 7.38 9.52
N PHE A 254 10.94 6.23 10.12
CA PHE A 254 11.97 6.13 11.14
C PHE A 254 13.21 5.42 10.60
N GLY A 255 14.34 6.12 10.52
CA GLY A 255 15.62 5.47 10.22
C GLY A 255 16.70 6.41 9.69
N SER A 256 17.88 5.83 9.50
CA SER A 256 19.12 6.54 9.12
C SER A 256 19.18 6.94 7.64
N GLY A 257 18.24 6.49 6.79
CA GLY A 257 18.21 6.86 5.38
C GLY A 257 19.13 6.05 4.46
N ASP A 258 19.72 4.94 4.91
CA ASP A 258 20.52 4.00 4.10
C ASP A 258 19.76 2.68 3.80
N PHE A 259 20.21 1.53 4.30
CA PHE A 259 19.48 0.26 4.29
C PHE A 259 18.76 -0.02 5.63
N GLU A 260 18.77 0.93 6.57
CA GLU A 260 18.15 0.78 7.89
C GLU A 260 16.92 1.69 8.06
N MET A 261 16.33 2.15 6.95
CA MET A 261 15.14 3.00 7.00
C MET A 261 13.83 2.21 7.08
N MET A 262 13.81 1.03 6.46
CA MET A 262 12.62 0.18 6.37
C MET A 262 12.89 -1.26 6.86
N GLY A 263 14.14 -1.57 7.20
CA GLY A 263 14.57 -2.81 7.84
C GLY A 263 14.56 -2.75 9.37
N PHE A 264 14.54 -3.91 10.02
CA PHE A 264 14.74 -4.01 11.47
C PHE A 264 16.22 -4.27 11.75
N ASP A 265 16.90 -3.32 12.39
CA ASP A 265 18.17 -3.55 13.06
C ASP A 265 17.92 -3.72 14.56
N PRO A 266 18.20 -4.90 15.16
CA PRO A 266 18.07 -5.12 16.60
C PRO A 266 19.03 -4.28 17.45
N HIS A 267 20.03 -3.63 16.85
CA HIS A 267 21.05 -2.82 17.53
C HIS A 267 20.77 -1.31 17.49
N LEU A 268 19.79 -0.86 16.69
CA LEU A 268 19.37 0.53 16.63
C LEU A 268 18.54 0.88 17.86
N ASP A 269 19.01 1.84 18.67
CA ASP A 269 18.22 2.37 19.79
C ASP A 269 17.01 3.13 19.24
N PRO A 270 15.77 2.63 19.45
CA PRO A 270 14.55 3.26 18.94
C PRO A 270 14.35 4.67 19.49
N ALA A 271 14.88 4.98 20.69
CA ALA A 271 14.77 6.31 21.29
C ALA A 271 15.72 7.35 20.68
N SER A 272 16.69 6.91 19.87
CA SER A 272 17.67 7.75 19.17
C SER A 272 17.52 7.72 17.65
N THR A 273 16.56 6.96 17.13
CA THR A 273 16.32 6.84 15.68
C THR A 273 15.76 8.17 15.15
N PRO A 274 16.44 8.80 14.17
CA PRO A 274 15.99 10.08 13.64
C PRO A 274 14.71 9.93 12.79
N ASP A 275 13.90 10.98 12.81
CA ASP A 275 12.81 11.15 11.88
C ASP A 275 13.35 11.39 10.46
N PHE A 276 12.78 10.72 9.47
CA PHE A 276 13.13 10.86 8.06
C PHE A 276 11.92 11.39 7.29
N TRP A 277 12.01 12.65 6.85
CA TRP A 277 10.90 13.41 6.26
C TRP A 277 10.91 13.47 4.73
N PHE A 278 11.85 12.78 4.06
CA PHE A 278 12.00 12.83 2.61
C PHE A 278 12.17 14.27 2.06
N GLY A 279 12.76 15.16 2.86
CA GLY A 279 13.11 16.52 2.46
C GLY A 279 14.42 16.58 1.65
N ASP A 280 14.80 17.79 1.23
CA ASP A 280 16.01 17.98 0.42
C ASP A 280 17.28 17.59 1.20
N TYR A 281 17.32 17.90 2.50
CA TYR A 281 18.40 17.47 3.40
C TYR A 281 18.49 15.94 3.51
N GLU A 282 17.36 15.27 3.72
CA GLU A 282 17.31 13.80 3.79
C GLU A 282 17.70 13.15 2.46
N GLN A 283 17.44 13.81 1.32
CA GLN A 283 17.86 13.33 0.01
C GLN A 283 19.39 13.32 -0.13
N GLU A 284 20.05 14.40 0.27
CA GLU A 284 21.52 14.48 0.27
C GLU A 284 22.12 13.45 1.25
N LEU A 285 21.57 13.38 2.46
CA LEU A 285 21.99 12.43 3.48
C LEU A 285 21.88 10.97 3.01
N MET A 286 20.74 10.62 2.38
CA MET A 286 20.53 9.31 1.78
C MET A 286 21.59 9.02 0.72
N ARG A 287 21.86 9.96 -0.20
CA ARG A 287 22.86 9.75 -1.26
C ARG A 287 24.26 9.53 -0.71
N GLU A 288 24.63 10.25 0.35
CA GLU A 288 25.93 10.06 1.00
C GLU A 288 26.03 8.68 1.67
N ARG A 289 25.03 8.33 2.49
CA ARG A 289 25.04 7.07 3.24
C ARG A 289 24.86 5.83 2.36
N LEU A 290 24.11 5.95 1.26
CA LEU A 290 23.88 4.84 0.32
C LEU A 290 25.19 4.32 -0.28
N LYS A 291 26.15 5.20 -0.57
CA LYS A 291 27.47 4.82 -1.12
C LYS A 291 28.20 3.85 -0.20
N ASP A 292 28.34 4.22 1.07
CA ASP A 292 29.02 3.38 2.06
C ASP A 292 28.20 2.13 2.39
N GLY A 293 26.87 2.29 2.47
CA GLY A 293 25.95 1.18 2.71
C GLY A 293 26.03 0.10 1.63
N VAL A 294 26.11 0.48 0.35
CA VAL A 294 26.18 -0.47 -0.78
C VAL A 294 27.47 -1.29 -0.67
N LEU A 295 28.61 -0.64 -0.45
CA LEU A 295 29.90 -1.31 -0.29
C LEU A 295 29.90 -2.26 0.92
N LYS A 296 29.36 -1.80 2.05
CA LYS A 296 29.21 -2.62 3.26
C LYS A 296 28.35 -3.86 3.00
N ARG A 297 27.18 -3.70 2.37
CA ARG A 297 26.28 -4.83 2.09
C ARG A 297 26.86 -5.80 1.07
N LEU A 298 27.56 -5.31 0.04
CA LEU A 298 28.28 -6.17 -0.90
C LEU A 298 29.30 -7.05 -0.18
N ARG A 299 30.13 -6.42 0.68
CA ARG A 299 31.13 -7.13 1.49
C ARG A 299 30.50 -8.13 2.46
N ASP A 300 29.52 -7.70 3.24
CA ASP A 300 29.00 -8.48 4.36
C ASP A 300 28.08 -9.63 3.89
N ARG A 301 27.35 -9.45 2.78
CA ARG A 301 26.37 -10.44 2.30
C ARG A 301 26.86 -11.32 1.15
N TYR A 302 27.70 -10.78 0.26
CA TYR A 302 28.16 -11.51 -0.93
C TYR A 302 29.66 -11.79 -0.90
N ALA A 303 30.42 -11.11 -0.04
CA ALA A 303 31.86 -11.31 0.15
C ALA A 303 32.65 -11.31 -1.17
N SER A 304 33.02 -12.51 -1.66
CA SER A 304 33.78 -12.69 -2.90
C SER A 304 32.94 -13.22 -4.08
N GLU A 305 31.64 -13.43 -3.87
CA GLU A 305 30.72 -13.88 -4.91
C GLU A 305 30.26 -12.71 -5.80
N SER A 306 30.15 -12.96 -7.11
CA SER A 306 29.53 -12.01 -8.03
C SER A 306 28.02 -11.95 -7.78
N VAL A 307 27.47 -10.75 -7.62
CA VAL A 307 26.02 -10.52 -7.51
C VAL A 307 25.48 -9.88 -8.78
N GLU A 308 24.35 -10.37 -9.26
CA GLU A 308 23.62 -9.71 -10.34
C GLU A 308 23.03 -8.39 -9.84
N TYR A 309 23.28 -7.29 -10.54
CA TYR A 309 22.85 -5.95 -10.14
C TYR A 309 21.34 -5.87 -9.85
N LEU A 310 20.50 -6.42 -10.73
CA LEU A 310 19.04 -6.40 -10.54
C LEU A 310 18.59 -7.23 -9.33
N ARG A 311 19.31 -8.31 -9.01
CA ARG A 311 19.07 -9.10 -7.80
C ARG A 311 19.43 -8.30 -6.56
N PHE A 312 20.57 -7.63 -6.55
CA PHE A 312 20.98 -6.76 -5.45
C PHE A 312 19.93 -5.67 -5.17
N LEU A 313 19.52 -4.94 -6.21
CA LEU A 313 18.49 -3.89 -6.08
C LEU A 313 17.17 -4.44 -5.53
N ARG A 314 16.76 -5.62 -5.98
CA ARG A 314 15.54 -6.29 -5.50
C ARG A 314 15.62 -6.64 -4.02
N GLU A 315 16.76 -7.16 -3.58
CA GLU A 315 17.01 -7.54 -2.18
C GLU A 315 17.20 -6.32 -1.27
N ALA A 316 17.59 -5.17 -1.83
CA ALA A 316 17.75 -3.89 -1.14
C ALA A 316 16.44 -3.07 -1.05
N ALA A 317 15.52 -3.25 -2.00
CA ALA A 317 14.39 -2.34 -2.20
C ALA A 317 13.51 -2.13 -0.95
N ASN A 318 13.30 -3.15 -0.12
CA ASN A 318 12.47 -2.99 1.08
C ASN A 318 13.19 -2.35 2.26
N GLU A 319 14.47 -2.05 2.14
CA GLU A 319 15.32 -1.66 3.28
C GLU A 319 15.72 -0.18 3.20
N THR A 320 15.52 0.46 2.04
CA THR A 320 16.06 1.79 1.71
C THR A 320 14.99 2.80 1.26
N PRO A 321 15.19 4.12 1.45
CA PRO A 321 14.44 5.18 0.75
C PRO A 321 14.85 5.38 -0.70
N ALA A 322 15.93 4.77 -1.16
CA ALA A 322 16.48 5.03 -2.48
C ALA A 322 15.52 4.58 -3.59
N ARG A 323 15.42 5.39 -4.65
CA ARG A 323 14.84 4.98 -5.93
C ARG A 323 15.87 4.12 -6.66
N LEU A 324 15.42 3.34 -7.64
CA LEU A 324 16.33 2.55 -8.48
C LEU A 324 17.37 3.44 -9.17
N ALA A 325 16.97 4.64 -9.62
CA ALA A 325 17.86 5.63 -10.23
C ALA A 325 18.86 6.28 -9.26
N ASP A 326 18.73 6.07 -7.94
CA ASP A 326 19.70 6.58 -6.97
C ASP A 326 20.89 5.63 -6.78
N PHE A 327 20.83 4.41 -7.35
CA PHE A 327 21.92 3.43 -7.37
C PHE A 327 22.83 3.52 -8.60
N ASP A 328 22.39 4.24 -9.63
CA ASP A 328 23.13 4.50 -10.87
C ASP A 328 24.03 5.74 -10.73
#